data_AF-A0A2G5DES9-F1
#
_entry.id   AF-A0A2G5DES9-F1
#
_cell.length_a   1.000
_cell.length_b   1.000
_cell.length_c   1.000
_cell.angle_alpha   90.00
_cell.angle_beta   90.00
_cell.angle_gamma   90.00
#
_symmetry.space_group_name_H-M   'P 1'
#
loop_
_entity.id
_entity.type
_entity.pdbx_description
1 polymer ?
#
loop_
_entity_poly.entity_id
_entity_poly.type
_entity_poly.pdbx_seq_one_letter_code
_entity_poly.pdbx_strand_id
1 'polypeptide(L)'
;MNKALRVSCMKGYPVRVVRSHMKKGSVNPPDKGVRYDGIYRIEKCWRKIGEQAKYKVCRYLFVRCDNEPAPWKNDVHGDRPRSLPVIEELEAATDVTERKEDPSWDYDEEESCWKWKRPPPLSKRAPKARKNAKNLSPRERLLEGLSCTMCRNVMNIPVTAGCGHSFCKSCLEGAFSCQTFVRERICADGKNLRSQKKVMKCPNRKCFIDISESVKNPQVNHGLMGTIVSLQRKTEDEINEDTSGVESCQDSN
;
A
#
# COMPACT_ATOMS: atom_id res chain seq x y z
N MET A 1 -18.28 13.51 -3.05
CA MET A 1 -16.85 13.67 -3.40
C MET A 1 -16.29 15.04 -3.01
N ASN A 2 -16.86 16.16 -3.50
CA ASN A 2 -16.36 17.52 -3.20
C ASN A 2 -16.14 17.83 -1.70
N LYS A 3 -17.09 17.45 -0.84
CA LYS A 3 -16.96 17.61 0.62
C LYS A 3 -15.72 16.89 1.18
N ALA A 4 -15.38 15.71 0.66
CA ALA A 4 -14.21 14.96 1.11
C ALA A 4 -12.90 15.67 0.69
N LEU A 5 -12.82 16.20 -0.53
CA LEU A 5 -11.66 16.98 -0.97
C LEU A 5 -11.50 18.27 -0.16
N ARG A 6 -12.60 18.95 0.19
CA ARG A 6 -12.58 20.10 1.11
C ARG A 6 -12.05 19.72 2.49
N VAL A 7 -12.44 18.56 3.03
CA VAL A 7 -11.88 18.03 4.28
C VAL A 7 -10.37 17.77 4.15
N SER A 8 -9.93 17.15 3.05
CA SER A 8 -8.50 16.97 2.79
C SER A 8 -7.74 18.29 2.69
N CYS A 9 -8.35 19.34 2.14
CA CYS A 9 -7.80 20.69 2.14
C CYS A 9 -7.62 21.23 3.56
N MET A 10 -8.67 21.16 4.38
CA MET A 10 -8.69 21.68 5.75
C MET A 10 -7.76 20.92 6.70
N LYS A 11 -7.55 19.62 6.48
CA LYS A 11 -6.72 18.78 7.36
C LYS A 11 -5.34 18.48 6.82
N GLY A 12 -5.06 18.86 5.56
CA GLY A 12 -3.79 18.55 4.89
C GLY A 12 -3.59 17.05 4.73
N TYR A 13 -4.62 16.32 4.31
CA TYR A 13 -4.51 14.89 4.07
C TYR A 13 -3.92 14.62 2.68
N PRO A 14 -3.06 13.58 2.56
CA PRO A 14 -2.45 13.21 1.30
C PRO A 14 -3.50 12.59 0.36
N VAL A 15 -3.45 12.95 -0.91
CA VAL A 15 -4.34 12.50 -1.98
C VAL A 15 -3.51 11.84 -3.06
N ARG A 16 -3.78 10.56 -3.34
CA ARG A 16 -3.19 9.83 -4.46
C ARG A 16 -3.75 10.33 -5.79
N VAL A 17 -2.89 10.68 -6.74
CA VAL A 17 -3.31 11.16 -8.06
C VAL A 17 -2.90 10.18 -9.15
N VAL A 18 -3.84 9.94 -10.07
CA VAL A 18 -3.65 9.11 -11.27
C VAL A 18 -4.02 9.95 -12.49
N ARG A 19 -3.17 9.97 -13.51
CA ARG A 19 -3.45 10.62 -14.81
C ARG A 19 -3.70 9.59 -15.89
N SER A 20 -4.53 9.96 -16.86
CA SER A 20 -4.89 9.15 -18.02
C SER A 20 -4.45 9.83 -19.31
N HIS A 21 -4.08 9.05 -20.32
CA HIS A 21 -3.72 9.55 -21.64
C HIS A 21 -4.90 10.20 -22.41
N MET A 22 -6.15 9.92 -22.02
CA MET A 22 -7.33 10.28 -22.83
C MET A 22 -7.74 11.76 -22.73
N LYS A 23 -7.19 12.54 -21.79
CA LYS A 23 -7.63 13.93 -21.57
C LYS A 23 -6.80 14.93 -22.36
N LYS A 24 -7.39 15.50 -23.42
CA LYS A 24 -6.87 16.71 -24.08
C LYS A 24 -6.73 17.83 -23.02
N GLY A 25 -5.53 18.38 -22.89
CA GLY A 25 -5.21 19.44 -21.91
C GLY A 25 -4.75 18.96 -20.52
N SER A 26 -4.56 17.66 -20.29
CA SER A 26 -3.92 17.22 -19.04
C SER A 26 -2.45 17.61 -19.01
N VAL A 27 -1.99 18.21 -17.91
CA VAL A 27 -0.56 18.47 -17.69
C VAL A 27 0.18 17.14 -17.59
N ASN A 28 1.18 16.94 -18.47
CA ASN A 28 2.05 15.77 -18.53
C ASN A 28 1.30 14.42 -18.55
N PRO A 29 0.47 14.14 -19.57
CA PRO A 29 -0.21 12.86 -19.71
C PRO A 29 0.78 11.70 -19.90
N PRO A 30 0.44 10.47 -19.51
CA PRO A 30 1.16 9.29 -20.00
C PRO A 30 0.83 9.04 -21.49
N ASP A 31 1.75 8.40 -22.22
CA ASP A 31 1.56 8.08 -23.64
C ASP A 31 0.40 7.10 -23.87
N LYS A 32 0.22 6.15 -22.95
CA LYS A 32 -0.85 5.13 -22.99
C LYS A 32 -1.36 4.81 -21.59
N GLY A 33 -2.64 4.44 -21.51
CA GLY A 33 -3.26 3.92 -20.29
C GLY A 33 -3.39 4.96 -19.17
N VAL A 34 -3.06 4.55 -17.95
CA VAL A 34 -3.08 5.36 -16.73
C VAL A 34 -1.73 5.28 -16.01
N ARG A 35 -1.31 6.37 -15.37
CA ARG A 35 -0.07 6.46 -14.60
C ARG A 35 -0.36 7.06 -13.22
N TYR A 36 0.17 6.42 -12.19
CA TYR A 36 0.19 6.96 -10.83
C TYR A 36 1.25 8.05 -10.75
N ASP A 37 0.85 9.24 -10.31
CA ASP A 37 1.68 10.46 -10.36
C ASP A 37 2.11 10.92 -8.97
N GLY A 38 1.86 10.11 -7.95
CA GLY A 38 2.28 10.36 -6.58
C GLY A 38 1.20 10.97 -5.68
N ILE A 39 1.69 11.48 -4.55
CA ILE A 39 0.93 12.10 -3.47
C ILE A 39 0.85 13.61 -3.68
N TYR A 40 -0.36 14.12 -3.49
CA TYR A 40 -0.69 15.54 -3.56
C TYR A 40 -1.39 15.99 -2.29
N ARG A 41 -1.25 17.27 -1.99
CA ARG A 41 -2.04 17.98 -0.99
C ARG A 41 -2.92 19.04 -1.67
N ILE A 42 -4.04 19.35 -1.03
CA ILE A 42 -4.93 20.41 -1.50
C ILE A 42 -4.70 21.63 -0.62
N GLU A 43 -4.20 22.70 -1.22
CA GLU A 43 -3.80 23.90 -0.50
C GLU A 43 -4.92 24.93 -0.44
N LYS A 44 -5.69 25.06 -1.51
CA LYS A 44 -6.85 25.96 -1.59
C LYS A 44 -8.02 25.26 -2.26
N CYS A 45 -9.24 25.56 -1.83
CA CYS A 45 -10.45 25.16 -2.54
C CYS A 45 -11.48 26.29 -2.54
N TRP A 46 -12.20 26.45 -3.65
CA TRP A 46 -13.13 27.56 -3.85
C TRP A 46 -14.22 27.16 -4.83
N ARG A 47 -15.21 28.04 -5.00
CA ARG A 47 -16.27 27.90 -5.98
C ARG A 47 -16.26 29.07 -6.95
N LYS A 48 -16.56 28.79 -8.21
CA LYS A 48 -16.78 29.82 -9.22
C LYS A 48 -17.96 29.47 -10.10
N ILE A 49 -18.48 30.45 -10.81
CA ILE A 49 -19.47 30.21 -11.85
C ILE A 49 -18.75 29.49 -13.01
N GLY A 50 -19.33 28.40 -13.50
CA GLY A 50 -18.80 27.63 -14.62
C GLY A 50 -18.85 28.41 -15.93
N GLU A 51 -18.18 27.92 -16.97
CA GLU A 51 -18.05 28.59 -18.27
C GLU A 51 -19.41 28.90 -18.94
N GLN A 52 -20.42 28.07 -18.70
CA GLN A 52 -21.79 28.27 -19.21
C GLN A 52 -22.63 29.24 -18.37
N ALA A 53 -22.03 29.97 -17.42
CA ALA A 53 -22.65 30.94 -16.52
C ALA A 53 -23.83 30.45 -15.64
N LYS A 54 -24.28 29.20 -15.78
CA LYS A 54 -25.51 28.68 -15.16
C LYS A 54 -25.30 27.92 -13.85
N TYR A 55 -24.13 27.31 -13.66
CA TYR A 55 -23.86 26.40 -12.54
C TYR A 55 -22.58 26.77 -11.81
N LYS A 56 -22.58 26.62 -10.47
CA LYS A 56 -21.38 26.76 -9.66
C LYS A 56 -20.52 25.49 -9.74
N VAL A 57 -19.22 25.66 -9.89
CA VAL A 57 -18.24 24.57 -9.96
C VAL A 57 -17.25 24.71 -8.80
N CYS A 58 -16.92 23.59 -8.15
CA CYS A 58 -15.88 23.56 -7.12
C CYS A 58 -14.50 23.37 -7.77
N ARG A 59 -13.54 24.21 -7.39
CA ARG A 59 -12.15 24.21 -7.86
C ARG A 59 -11.21 23.93 -6.69
N TYR A 60 -10.06 23.35 -6.98
CA TYR A 60 -9.09 22.90 -5.99
C TYR A 60 -7.66 23.10 -6.52
N LEU A 61 -6.78 23.62 -5.68
CA LEU A 61 -5.35 23.73 -5.95
C LEU A 61 -4.64 22.49 -5.40
N PHE A 62 -4.24 21.60 -6.30
CA PHE A 62 -3.42 20.43 -5.98
C PHE A 62 -1.94 20.77 -6.09
N VAL A 63 -1.17 20.47 -5.05
CA VAL A 63 0.29 20.63 -5.01
C VAL A 63 0.92 19.27 -4.74
N ARG A 64 1.88 18.86 -5.57
CA ARG A 64 2.59 17.58 -5.38
C ARG A 64 3.51 17.67 -4.17
N CYS A 65 3.52 16.62 -3.36
CA CYS A 65 4.23 16.54 -2.08
C CYS A 65 4.64 15.09 -1.80
N ASP A 66 5.42 14.52 -2.72
CA ASP A 66 5.83 13.11 -2.71
C ASP A 66 7.35 12.99 -2.51
N ASN A 67 7.79 11.93 -1.84
CA ASN A 67 9.21 11.58 -1.67
C ASN A 67 9.81 11.00 -2.95
N GLU A 68 8.99 10.43 -3.84
CA GLU A 68 9.44 9.92 -5.13
C GLU A 68 9.45 11.05 -6.18
N PRO A 69 10.49 11.12 -7.04
CA PRO A 69 10.56 12.11 -8.10
C PRO A 69 9.36 11.97 -9.06
N ALA A 70 8.94 13.08 -9.64
CA ALA A 70 7.82 13.08 -10.58
C ALA A 70 8.17 12.25 -11.83
N PRO A 71 7.28 11.36 -12.32
CA PRO A 71 7.56 10.50 -13.48
C PRO A 71 7.95 11.21 -14.79
N TRP A 72 7.72 12.53 -14.89
CA TRP A 72 8.03 13.36 -16.05
C TRP A 72 9.18 14.35 -15.79
N LYS A 73 9.90 14.21 -14.67
CA LYS A 73 11.09 15.01 -14.35
C LYS A 73 12.31 14.11 -14.25
N ASN A 74 13.48 14.69 -14.48
CA ASN A 74 14.78 14.00 -14.30
C ASN A 74 15.39 14.24 -12.91
N ASP A 75 14.54 14.52 -11.91
CA ASP A 75 14.98 14.84 -10.56
C ASP A 75 15.48 13.58 -9.84
N VAL A 76 16.51 13.72 -9.01
CA VAL A 76 17.04 12.62 -8.17
C VAL A 76 16.23 12.47 -6.89
N HIS A 77 15.49 13.51 -6.49
CA HIS A 77 14.81 13.62 -5.21
C HIS A 77 13.32 13.88 -5.42
N GLY A 78 12.51 13.62 -4.39
CA GLY A 78 11.10 13.99 -4.36
C GLY A 78 10.86 15.50 -4.38
N ASP A 79 9.59 15.89 -4.28
CA ASP A 79 9.22 17.30 -4.18
C ASP A 79 9.71 17.90 -2.87
N ARG A 80 10.03 19.19 -2.89
CA ARG A 80 10.32 19.99 -1.69
C ARG A 80 9.25 21.07 -1.51
N PRO A 81 9.08 21.62 -0.29
CA PRO A 81 8.23 22.78 -0.06
C PRO A 81 8.57 23.91 -1.04
N ARG A 82 7.53 24.53 -1.60
CA ARG A 82 7.63 25.60 -2.59
C ARG A 82 6.50 26.59 -2.38
N SER A 83 6.73 27.84 -2.80
CA SER A 83 5.69 28.87 -2.82
C SER A 83 4.53 28.46 -3.72
N LEU A 84 3.31 28.81 -3.30
CA LEU A 84 2.11 28.56 -4.08
C LEU A 84 2.07 29.51 -5.29
N PRO A 85 1.59 29.04 -6.45
CA PRO A 85 1.39 29.92 -7.60
C PRO A 85 0.32 30.96 -7.29
N VAL A 86 0.45 32.14 -7.90
CA VAL A 86 -0.63 33.13 -7.94
C VAL A 86 -1.76 32.56 -8.79
N ILE A 87 -2.99 32.65 -8.29
CA ILE A 87 -4.17 32.13 -8.97
C ILE A 87 -5.12 33.30 -9.20
N GLU A 88 -5.09 33.86 -10.40
CA GLU A 88 -5.92 35.00 -10.82
C GLU A 88 -7.43 34.71 -10.65
N GLU A 89 -7.84 33.46 -10.86
CA GLU A 89 -9.26 33.08 -10.77
C GLU A 89 -9.83 33.08 -9.34
N LEU A 90 -9.02 33.39 -8.32
CA LEU A 90 -9.48 33.60 -6.95
C LEU A 90 -10.22 34.94 -6.77
N GLU A 91 -9.99 35.94 -7.63
CA GLU A 91 -10.63 37.26 -7.50
C GLU A 91 -12.17 37.17 -7.64
N ALA A 92 -12.63 36.35 -8.58
CA ALA A 92 -14.07 36.09 -8.80
C ALA A 92 -14.59 34.87 -8.02
N ALA A 93 -13.83 34.36 -7.06
CA ALA A 93 -14.18 33.15 -6.33
C ALA A 93 -15.13 33.41 -5.15
N THR A 94 -15.92 32.39 -4.83
CA THR A 94 -16.80 32.31 -3.67
C THR A 94 -16.42 31.10 -2.82
N ASP A 95 -16.80 31.09 -1.54
CA ASP A 95 -16.55 29.97 -0.61
C ASP A 95 -15.07 29.52 -0.57
N VAL A 96 -14.13 30.46 -0.62
CA VAL A 96 -12.70 30.16 -0.53
C VAL A 96 -12.41 29.55 0.84
N THR A 97 -11.77 28.38 0.83
CA THR A 97 -11.35 27.64 2.01
C THR A 97 -9.86 27.39 1.90
N GLU A 98 -9.14 27.89 2.90
CA GLU A 98 -7.71 27.68 3.09
C GLU A 98 -7.48 26.98 4.44
N ARG A 99 -6.35 26.31 4.55
CA ARG A 99 -5.97 25.59 5.77
C ARG A 99 -5.52 26.60 6.84
N LYS A 100 -6.03 26.45 8.06
CA LYS A 100 -5.63 27.28 9.22
C LYS A 100 -4.69 26.58 10.19
N GLU A 101 -4.78 25.25 10.25
CA GLU A 101 -3.93 24.40 11.08
C GLU A 101 -2.77 23.83 10.27
N ASP A 102 -1.75 23.30 10.94
CA ASP A 102 -0.67 22.59 10.23
C ASP A 102 -1.19 21.38 9.43
N PRO A 103 -0.49 20.96 8.37
CA PRO A 103 -0.91 19.83 7.56
C PRO A 103 -0.72 18.52 8.34
N SER A 104 -1.62 17.55 8.15
CA SER A 104 -1.40 16.20 8.69
C SER A 104 -0.27 15.46 7.94
N TRP A 105 -0.11 15.76 6.64
CA TRP A 105 0.98 15.31 5.79
C TRP A 105 1.84 16.51 5.39
N ASP A 106 3.06 16.56 5.91
CA ASP A 106 3.95 17.68 5.68
C ASP A 106 5.41 17.26 5.53
N TYR A 107 6.23 18.18 5.05
CA TYR A 107 7.66 17.96 4.89
C TYR A 107 8.37 18.03 6.24
N ASP A 108 9.24 17.07 6.48
CA ASP A 108 10.13 17.04 7.62
C ASP A 108 11.52 17.48 7.16
N GLU A 109 12.01 18.59 7.71
CA GLU A 109 13.31 19.15 7.32
C GLU A 109 14.47 18.28 7.81
N GLU A 110 14.36 17.70 9.01
CA GLU A 110 15.38 16.86 9.63
C GLU A 110 15.60 15.56 8.85
N GLU A 111 14.52 14.84 8.55
CA GLU A 111 14.56 13.60 7.77
C GLU A 111 14.53 13.85 6.25
N SER A 112 14.42 15.11 5.83
CA SER A 112 14.33 15.53 4.43
C SER A 112 13.29 14.74 3.61
N CYS A 113 12.13 14.48 4.19
CA CYS A 113 11.07 13.71 3.57
C CYS A 113 9.66 14.14 4.00
N TRP A 114 8.68 13.91 3.13
CA TRP A 114 7.26 14.01 3.43
C TRP A 114 6.80 12.84 4.29
N LYS A 115 6.15 13.16 5.41
CA LYS A 115 5.60 12.15 6.31
C LYS A 115 4.32 12.63 7.01
N TRP A 116 3.65 11.68 7.67
CA TRP A 116 2.56 11.99 8.58
C TRP A 116 3.11 12.71 9.82
N LYS A 117 2.82 14.00 9.95
CA LYS A 117 3.09 14.79 11.17
C LYS A 117 2.04 14.52 12.25
N ARG A 118 0.84 14.10 11.83
CA ARG A 118 -0.24 13.65 12.70
C ARG A 118 -0.63 12.23 12.34
N PRO A 119 -1.05 11.40 13.29
CA PRO A 119 -1.45 10.03 12.98
C PRO A 119 -2.59 10.03 11.94
N PRO A 120 -2.54 9.11 10.96
CA PRO A 120 -3.57 9.03 9.93
C PRO A 120 -4.94 8.73 10.57
N PRO A 121 -6.03 9.29 10.02
CA PRO A 121 -7.36 9.05 10.56
C PRO A 121 -7.71 7.56 10.51
N LEU A 122 -8.23 7.04 11.61
CA LEU A 122 -8.64 5.64 11.72
C LEU A 122 -9.70 5.31 10.64
N SER A 123 -9.46 4.25 9.87
CA SER A 123 -10.42 3.75 8.89
C SER A 123 -11.67 3.25 9.63
N LYS A 124 -12.83 3.88 9.36
CA LYS A 124 -14.13 3.44 9.92
C LYS A 124 -14.60 2.07 9.41
N ARG A 125 -13.88 1.44 8.47
CA ARG A 125 -14.17 0.09 7.99
C ARG A 125 -13.22 -0.90 8.65
N ALA A 126 -13.71 -1.56 9.69
CA ALA A 126 -13.15 -2.85 10.11
C ALA A 126 -13.31 -3.85 8.94
N PRO A 127 -12.32 -4.73 8.69
CA PRO A 127 -12.47 -5.80 7.73
C PRO A 127 -13.69 -6.65 8.12
N LYS A 128 -14.69 -6.78 7.25
CA LYS A 128 -15.75 -7.76 7.45
C LYS A 128 -15.15 -9.15 7.23
N ALA A 129 -14.89 -9.87 8.32
CA ALA A 129 -14.54 -11.28 8.25
C ALA A 129 -15.69 -12.05 7.57
N ARG A 130 -15.44 -12.65 6.40
CA ARG A 130 -16.39 -13.58 5.78
C ARG A 130 -16.43 -14.84 6.65
N LYS A 131 -17.56 -15.06 7.34
CA LYS A 131 -17.80 -16.30 8.08
C LYS A 131 -18.34 -17.36 7.11
N ASN A 132 -17.48 -18.17 6.52
CA ASN A 132 -17.88 -19.53 6.12
C ASN A 132 -17.51 -20.43 7.29
N ALA A 133 -18.49 -20.81 8.10
CA ALA A 133 -18.29 -21.75 9.18
C ALA A 133 -18.21 -23.16 8.58
N LYS A 134 -16.99 -23.67 8.43
CA LYS A 134 -16.74 -25.11 8.43
C LYS A 134 -16.78 -25.57 9.89
N ASN A 135 -17.20 -26.81 10.15
CA ASN A 135 -17.04 -27.48 11.45
C ASN A 135 -15.56 -27.78 11.68
N LEU A 136 -14.78 -26.75 11.95
CA LEU A 136 -13.38 -26.81 12.31
C LEU A 136 -13.27 -26.29 13.74
N SER A 137 -12.41 -26.93 14.54
CA SER A 137 -12.12 -26.46 15.89
C SER A 137 -11.63 -25.00 15.84
N PRO A 138 -11.83 -24.19 16.89
CA PRO A 138 -11.32 -22.82 16.95
C PRO A 138 -9.86 -22.69 16.56
N ARG A 139 -9.09 -23.75 16.84
CA ARG A 139 -7.67 -23.87 16.57
C ARG A 139 -7.33 -24.22 15.11
N GLU A 140 -8.05 -25.16 14.51
CA GLU A 140 -7.90 -25.47 13.09
C GLU A 140 -8.23 -24.25 12.21
N ARG A 141 -9.21 -23.44 12.65
CA ARG A 141 -9.55 -22.16 12.01
C ARG A 141 -8.42 -21.12 12.13
N LEU A 142 -7.68 -21.12 13.25
CA LEU A 142 -6.51 -20.27 13.43
C LEU A 142 -5.35 -20.72 12.53
N LEU A 143 -5.12 -22.03 12.42
CA LEU A 143 -4.10 -22.59 11.53
C LEU A 143 -4.43 -22.37 10.04
N GLU A 144 -5.71 -22.40 9.64
CA GLU A 144 -6.15 -22.04 8.27
C GLU A 144 -5.78 -20.58 7.96
N GLY A 145 -5.89 -19.68 8.94
CA GLY A 145 -5.46 -18.28 8.84
C GLY A 145 -3.93 -18.07 8.77
N LEU A 146 -3.15 -19.09 9.13
CA LEU A 146 -1.68 -19.11 9.13
C LEU A 146 -1.12 -19.93 7.95
N SER A 147 -1.95 -20.21 6.95
CA SER A 147 -1.54 -20.91 5.74
C SER A 147 -0.78 -19.99 4.78
N CYS A 148 0.28 -20.53 4.17
CA CYS A 148 1.04 -19.89 3.13
C CYS A 148 0.18 -19.78 1.88
N THR A 149 0.05 -18.60 1.26
CA THR A 149 -0.80 -18.46 0.06
C THR A 149 -0.22 -19.14 -1.19
N MET A 150 1.02 -19.63 -1.12
CA MET A 150 1.69 -20.33 -2.21
C MET A 150 1.50 -21.84 -2.12
N CYS A 151 1.96 -22.47 -1.03
CA CYS A 151 1.86 -23.92 -0.84
C CYS A 151 0.57 -24.37 -0.15
N ARG A 152 -0.24 -23.43 0.39
CA ARG A 152 -1.50 -23.68 1.11
C ARG A 152 -1.37 -24.49 2.41
N ASN A 153 -0.15 -24.84 2.80
CA ASN A 153 0.15 -25.45 4.09
C ASN A 153 0.41 -24.37 5.15
N VAL A 154 0.36 -24.76 6.43
CA VAL A 154 0.80 -23.89 7.54
C VAL A 154 2.22 -23.40 7.27
N MET A 155 2.46 -22.10 7.45
CA MET A 155 3.73 -21.49 7.08
C MET A 155 4.92 -22.09 7.85
N ASN A 156 5.93 -22.57 7.12
CA ASN A 156 7.22 -22.95 7.67
C ASN A 156 8.22 -21.82 7.44
N ILE A 157 8.87 -21.33 8.51
CA ILE A 157 9.76 -20.16 8.50
C ILE A 157 9.05 -18.96 7.83
N PRO A 158 8.03 -18.37 8.48
CA PRO A 158 7.21 -17.35 7.86
C PRO A 158 8.00 -16.06 7.63
N VAL A 159 7.92 -15.52 6.42
CA VAL A 159 8.44 -14.20 6.03
C VAL A 159 7.25 -13.31 5.72
N THR A 160 7.20 -12.12 6.31
CA THR A 160 6.13 -11.14 6.06
C THR A 160 6.63 -10.09 5.09
N ALA A 161 6.06 -10.06 3.88
CA ALA A 161 6.44 -9.09 2.87
C ALA A 161 5.89 -7.70 3.21
N GLY A 162 6.49 -6.64 2.63
CA GLY A 162 6.06 -5.24 2.85
C GLY A 162 4.60 -4.95 2.43
N CYS A 163 3.96 -5.87 1.70
CA CYS A 163 2.54 -5.82 1.37
C CYS A 163 1.61 -6.38 2.46
N GLY A 164 2.17 -6.92 3.56
CA GLY A 164 1.44 -7.54 4.68
C GLY A 164 1.07 -9.01 4.47
N HIS A 165 1.43 -9.63 3.34
CA HIS A 165 1.23 -11.06 3.13
C HIS A 165 2.42 -11.85 3.69
N SER A 166 2.12 -12.99 4.30
CA SER A 166 3.12 -13.90 4.85
C SER A 166 3.23 -15.17 4.00
N PHE A 167 4.46 -15.64 3.82
CA PHE A 167 4.79 -16.82 3.02
C PHE A 167 5.84 -17.67 3.74
N CYS A 168 5.98 -18.95 3.39
CA CYS A 168 7.18 -19.69 3.76
C CYS A 168 8.41 -19.05 3.10
N LYS A 169 9.53 -18.97 3.81
CA LYS A 169 10.80 -18.47 3.26
C LYS A 169 11.17 -19.18 1.96
N SER A 170 11.12 -20.51 1.95
CA SER A 170 11.41 -21.34 0.77
C SER A 170 10.45 -21.09 -0.40
N CYS A 171 9.15 -20.87 -0.12
CA CYS A 171 8.17 -20.54 -1.16
C CYS A 171 8.44 -19.15 -1.77
N LEU A 172 8.87 -18.20 -0.96
CA LEU A 172 9.19 -16.85 -1.42
C LEU A 172 10.47 -16.86 -2.26
N GLU A 173 11.54 -17.50 -1.77
CA GLU A 173 12.81 -17.62 -2.49
C GLU A 173 12.65 -18.41 -3.80
N GLY A 174 11.90 -19.51 -3.77
CA GLY A 174 11.62 -20.33 -4.96
C GLY A 174 10.80 -19.61 -6.02
N ALA A 175 9.88 -18.71 -5.64
CA ALA A 175 9.08 -17.96 -6.61
C ALA A 175 9.89 -16.96 -7.45
N PHE A 176 11.07 -16.56 -6.95
CA PHE A 176 11.92 -15.54 -7.58
C PHE A 176 13.34 -16.03 -7.89
N SER A 177 13.62 -17.34 -7.75
CA SER A 177 14.96 -17.93 -7.92
C SER A 177 15.59 -17.69 -9.30
N CYS A 178 14.78 -17.49 -10.35
CA CYS A 178 15.25 -17.22 -11.71
C CYS A 178 15.23 -15.73 -12.11
N GLN A 179 15.03 -14.81 -11.17
CA GLN A 179 14.86 -13.38 -11.48
C GLN A 179 16.03 -12.54 -10.98
N THR A 180 16.62 -11.75 -11.87
CA THR A 180 17.59 -10.73 -11.52
C THR A 180 16.90 -9.50 -10.91
N PHE A 181 17.49 -8.92 -9.86
CA PHE A 181 16.94 -7.76 -9.14
C PHE A 181 17.10 -6.43 -9.89
N VAL A 182 17.97 -6.41 -10.89
CA VAL A 182 18.38 -5.21 -11.63
C VAL A 182 18.26 -5.49 -13.12
N ARG A 183 17.75 -4.51 -13.85
CA ARG A 183 17.67 -4.50 -15.30
C ARG A 183 18.66 -3.48 -15.86
N GLU A 184 19.59 -3.96 -16.67
CA GLU A 184 20.46 -3.12 -17.48
C GLU A 184 19.66 -2.50 -18.64
N ARG A 185 20.02 -1.28 -19.01
CA ARG A 185 19.35 -0.53 -20.07
C ARG A 185 20.40 0.11 -20.95
N ILE A 186 20.15 0.11 -22.25
CA ILE A 186 21.04 0.69 -23.27
C ILE A 186 20.17 1.67 -24.06
N CYS A 187 20.66 2.87 -24.35
CA CYS A 187 19.98 3.79 -25.26
C CYS A 187 20.10 3.31 -26.72
N ALA A 188 19.31 3.89 -27.63
CA ALA A 188 19.41 3.58 -29.06
C ALA A 188 20.83 3.84 -29.61
N ASP A 189 21.57 4.78 -29.01
CA ASP A 189 22.95 5.13 -29.38
C ASP A 189 24.02 4.22 -28.72
N GLY A 190 23.63 3.12 -28.09
CA GLY A 190 24.56 2.13 -27.53
C GLY A 190 25.19 2.49 -26.17
N LYS A 191 24.85 3.65 -25.57
CA LYS A 191 25.35 4.04 -24.24
C LYS A 191 24.54 3.35 -23.14
N ASN A 192 25.23 2.85 -22.11
CA ASN A 192 24.61 2.25 -20.94
C ASN A 192 23.85 3.30 -20.11
N LEU A 193 22.56 3.07 -19.89
CA LEU A 193 21.71 3.84 -19.01
C LEU A 193 21.84 3.36 -17.57
N ARG A 194 21.48 4.23 -16.62
CA ARG A 194 21.36 3.82 -15.21
C ARG A 194 20.47 2.59 -15.08
N SER A 195 21.02 1.59 -14.39
CA SER A 195 20.35 0.32 -14.10
C SER A 195 19.08 0.55 -13.26
N GLN A 196 18.04 -0.21 -13.55
CA GLN A 196 16.72 -0.04 -12.94
C GLN A 196 16.38 -1.24 -12.05
N LYS A 197 15.86 -0.99 -10.85
CA LYS A 197 15.34 -2.06 -9.98
C LYS A 197 14.18 -2.78 -10.69
N LYS A 198 14.22 -4.11 -10.73
CA LYS A 198 13.13 -4.93 -11.25
C LYS A 198 12.02 -5.01 -10.20
N VAL A 199 10.79 -4.70 -10.61
CA VAL A 199 9.60 -4.80 -9.75
C VAL A 199 9.24 -6.28 -9.56
N MET A 200 9.15 -6.73 -8.31
CA MET A 200 8.86 -8.11 -7.93
C MET A 200 7.47 -8.14 -7.30
N LYS A 201 6.45 -8.44 -8.10
CA LYS A 201 5.05 -8.41 -7.64
C LYS A 201 4.80 -9.53 -6.63
N CYS A 202 4.02 -9.22 -5.60
CA CYS A 202 3.57 -10.20 -4.62
C CYS A 202 2.97 -11.46 -5.30
N PRO A 203 3.35 -12.69 -4.89
CA PRO A 203 2.79 -13.92 -5.45
C PRO A 203 1.29 -14.12 -5.23
N ASN A 204 0.68 -13.38 -4.28
CA ASN A 204 -0.77 -13.38 -4.12
C ASN A 204 -1.44 -12.68 -5.33
N ARG A 205 -2.27 -13.42 -6.06
CA ARG A 205 -2.93 -12.95 -7.30
C ARG A 205 -3.77 -11.68 -7.16
N LYS A 206 -4.23 -11.34 -5.95
CA LYS A 206 -5.03 -10.12 -5.69
C LYS A 206 -4.18 -8.95 -5.19
N CYS A 207 -2.87 -9.14 -5.03
CA CYS A 207 -1.96 -8.13 -4.55
C CYS A 207 -1.09 -7.61 -5.71
N PHE A 208 -0.94 -6.29 -5.80
CA PHE A 208 -0.16 -5.64 -6.86
C PHE A 208 1.06 -4.88 -6.31
N ILE A 209 1.34 -5.03 -5.02
CA ILE A 209 2.42 -4.32 -4.32
C ILE A 209 3.76 -4.94 -4.71
N ASP A 210 4.75 -4.09 -4.94
CA ASP A 210 6.15 -4.51 -5.12
C ASP A 210 6.72 -4.99 -3.78
N ILE A 211 7.26 -6.20 -3.78
CA ILE A 211 7.90 -6.82 -2.63
C ILE A 211 9.39 -7.09 -2.88
N SER A 212 9.99 -6.41 -3.87
CA SER A 212 11.39 -6.56 -4.26
C SER A 212 12.37 -6.49 -3.09
N GLU A 213 12.09 -5.66 -2.08
CA GLU A 213 12.91 -5.58 -0.86
C GLU A 213 12.81 -6.85 0.00
N SER A 214 11.59 -7.35 0.21
CA SER A 214 11.33 -8.56 0.98
C SER A 214 11.83 -9.83 0.29
N VAL A 215 11.97 -9.81 -1.04
CA VAL A 215 12.58 -10.91 -1.81
C VAL A 215 14.10 -10.86 -1.73
N LYS A 216 14.69 -9.66 -1.78
CA LYS A 216 16.14 -9.49 -1.72
C LYS A 216 16.69 -9.80 -0.33
N ASN A 217 15.97 -9.39 0.72
CA ASN A 217 16.36 -9.60 2.11
C ASN A 217 15.17 -10.14 2.93
N PRO A 218 14.84 -11.44 2.80
CA PRO A 218 13.70 -12.05 3.49
C PRO A 218 13.95 -12.13 4.99
N GLN A 219 13.21 -11.33 5.77
CA GLN A 219 13.26 -11.33 7.23
C GLN A 219 12.22 -12.29 7.82
N VAL A 220 12.68 -13.21 8.66
CA VAL A 220 11.81 -14.19 9.33
C VAL A 220 10.97 -13.48 10.40
N ASN A 221 9.67 -13.71 10.38
CA ASN A 221 8.76 -13.23 11.41
C ASN A 221 8.75 -14.22 12.58
N HIS A 222 9.67 -14.01 13.52
CA HIS A 222 9.83 -14.87 14.70
C HIS A 222 8.59 -14.93 15.61
N GLY A 223 7.84 -13.83 15.73
CA GLY A 223 6.58 -13.82 16.48
C GLY A 223 5.52 -14.72 15.84
N LEU A 224 5.41 -14.68 14.51
CA LEU A 224 4.50 -15.54 13.75
C LEU A 224 4.96 -17.00 13.81
N MET A 225 6.26 -17.27 13.69
CA MET A 225 6.84 -18.61 13.86
C MET A 225 6.52 -19.18 15.25
N GLY A 226 6.74 -18.40 16.32
CA GLY A 226 6.45 -18.84 17.69
C GLY A 226 4.96 -19.12 17.92
N THR A 227 4.09 -18.31 17.31
CA THR A 227 2.63 -18.55 17.35
C THR A 227 2.24 -19.85 16.65
N ILE A 228 2.80 -20.10 15.46
CA ILE A 228 2.57 -21.34 14.70
C ILE A 228 3.02 -22.56 15.52
N VAL A 229 4.23 -22.54 16.07
CA VAL A 229 4.77 -23.67 16.86
C VAL A 229 3.93 -23.91 18.11
N SER A 230 3.55 -22.86 18.84
CA SER A 230 2.70 -22.99 20.03
C SER A 230 1.33 -23.58 19.67
N LEU A 231 0.75 -23.13 18.55
CA LEU A 231 -0.53 -23.65 18.05
C LEU A 231 -0.40 -25.06 17.49
N GLN A 232 0.75 -25.53 17.03
CA GLN A 232 0.93 -26.93 16.61
C GLN A 232 1.09 -27.85 17.81
N ARG A 233 1.95 -27.48 18.77
CA ARG A 233 2.24 -28.32 19.95
C ARG A 233 0.99 -28.69 20.73
N LYS A 234 0.16 -27.72 21.12
CA LYS A 234 -1.03 -28.10 21.89
C LYS A 234 -2.06 -28.90 21.06
N THR A 235 -1.97 -28.94 19.71
CA THR A 235 -2.89 -29.73 18.88
C THR A 235 -2.48 -31.19 18.98
N GLU A 236 -1.17 -31.41 18.96
CA GLU A 236 -0.57 -32.72 19.26
C GLU A 236 -0.90 -33.16 20.69
N ASP A 237 -0.81 -32.25 21.68
CA ASP A 237 -1.20 -32.54 23.07
C ASP A 237 -2.69 -32.96 23.17
N GLU A 238 -3.61 -32.22 22.54
CA GLU A 238 -5.06 -32.54 22.52
C GLU A 238 -5.34 -33.90 21.83
N ILE A 239 -4.66 -34.20 20.72
CA ILE A 239 -4.81 -35.49 20.02
C ILE A 239 -4.26 -36.66 20.86
N ASN A 240 -3.18 -36.44 21.62
CA ASN A 240 -2.60 -37.47 22.48
C ASN A 240 -3.47 -37.73 23.74
N GLU A 241 -4.14 -36.70 24.26
CA GLU A 241 -5.11 -36.83 25.36
C GLU A 241 -6.36 -37.62 24.91
N ASP A 242 -6.85 -37.39 23.69
CA ASP A 242 -8.00 -38.13 23.14
C ASP A 242 -7.68 -39.59 22.80
N THR A 243 -6.44 -39.91 22.39
CA THR A 243 -6.04 -41.28 22.04
C THR A 243 -5.68 -42.15 23.24
N SER A 244 -5.22 -41.56 24.35
CA SER A 244 -4.94 -42.29 25.60
C SER A 244 -6.20 -42.65 26.42
N GLY A 245 -7.38 -42.13 26.05
CA GLY A 245 -8.66 -42.45 26.67
C GLY A 245 -9.38 -43.71 26.15
N VAL A 246 -8.84 -44.41 25.15
CA VAL A 246 -9.54 -45.53 24.45
C VAL A 246 -8.91 -46.92 24.71
N GLU A 247 -7.76 -47.02 25.38
CA GLU A 247 -7.15 -48.33 25.73
C GLU A 247 -7.43 -48.75 27.18
N SER A 248 -8.71 -48.92 27.54
CA SER A 248 -9.06 -49.86 28.62
C SER A 248 -10.47 -50.41 28.44
N CYS A 249 -10.60 -51.72 28.63
CA CYS A 249 -11.75 -52.60 28.39
C CYS A 249 -11.85 -53.01 26.89
N GLN A 250 -11.48 -54.21 26.46
CA GLN A 250 -11.81 -55.53 27.04
C GLN A 250 -10.79 -56.59 26.56
N ASP A 251 -10.17 -57.29 27.50
CA ASP A 251 -9.78 -58.68 27.33
C ASP A 251 -9.84 -59.34 28.71
N SER A 252 -10.80 -60.23 28.92
CA SER A 252 -10.78 -61.36 29.87
C SER A 252 -12.15 -62.05 29.94
N ASN A 253 -12.19 -63.26 29.36
CA ASN A 253 -13.10 -64.40 29.57
C ASN A 253 -14.62 -64.23 29.47
#